data_AF-A0A023X842-F1
#
_entry.id   AF-A0A023X842-F1
#
_cell.length_a   1.000
_cell.length_b   1.000
_cell.length_c   1.000
_cell.angle_alpha   90.00
_cell.angle_beta   90.00
_cell.angle_gamma   90.00
#
_symmetry.space_group_name_H-M   'P 1'
#
loop_
_entity.id
_entity.type
_entity.pdbx_description
1 polymer ?
#
loop_
_entity_poly.entity_id
_entity_poly.type
_entity_poly.pdbx_seq_one_letter_code
_entity_poly.pdbx_strand_id
1 'polypeptide(L)'
;MSEFYVGVAAFLLVNILVGLVRILLGPTPPDRMLTAQLFGTTGVAILLLLAEATATPSLRDVALMLGLLAAVAAVAFVLRTWQGEEEEP
;
A
#
# COMPACT_ATOMS: atom_id res chain seq x y z
N MET A 1 -2.31 16.73 -19.93
CA MET A 1 -2.96 15.80 -18.98
C MET A 1 -1.98 14.82 -18.36
N SER A 2 -1.07 14.21 -19.12
CA SER A 2 -0.01 13.33 -18.60
C SER A 2 0.86 13.96 -17.51
N GLU A 3 1.27 15.23 -17.67
CA GLU A 3 2.08 15.96 -16.68
C GLU A 3 1.38 16.07 -15.32
N PHE A 4 0.04 16.20 -15.31
CA PHE A 4 -0.75 16.23 -14.09
C PHE A 4 -0.74 14.87 -13.39
N TYR A 5 -0.91 13.77 -14.13
CA TYR A 5 -0.85 12.42 -13.56
C TYR A 5 0.52 12.10 -12.98
N VAL A 6 1.59 12.47 -13.68
CA VAL A 6 2.97 12.30 -13.19
C VAL A 6 3.23 13.16 -11.95
N GLY A 7 2.75 14.40 -11.93
CA GLY A 7 2.85 15.28 -10.77
C GLY A 7 2.15 14.71 -9.52
N VAL A 8 0.93 14.20 -9.68
CA VAL A 8 0.19 13.54 -8.59
C VAL A 8 0.89 12.25 -8.15
N ALA A 9 1.37 11.43 -9.09
CA ALA A 9 2.12 10.22 -8.77
C ALA A 9 3.42 10.52 -7.97
N ALA A 10 4.15 11.56 -8.36
CA ALA A 10 5.35 12.01 -7.64
C ALA A 10 5.00 12.52 -6.22
N PHE A 11 3.91 13.27 -6.07
CA PHE A 11 3.43 13.70 -4.76
C PHE A 11 3.05 12.52 -3.85
N LEU A 12 2.36 11.51 -4.40
CA LEU A 12 2.03 10.29 -3.67
C LEU A 12 3.28 9.48 -3.30
N LEU A 13 4.29 9.41 -4.18
CA LEU A 13 5.58 8.78 -3.86
C LEU A 13 6.29 9.46 -2.69
N VAL A 14 6.29 10.80 -2.65
CA VAL A 14 6.84 11.56 -1.51
C VAL A 14 6.06 11.23 -0.23
N ASN A 15 4.74 11.09 -0.30
CA ASN A 15 3.93 10.70 0.86
C ASN A 15 4.31 9.30 1.38
N ILE A 16 4.52 8.32 0.47
CA ILE A 16 5.02 6.98 0.83
C ILE A 16 6.37 7.09 1.52
N LEU A 17 7.32 7.86 0.98
CA LEU A 17 8.65 8.01 1.57
C LEU A 17 8.60 8.58 2.99
N VAL A 18 7.80 9.64 3.20
CA VAL A 18 7.59 10.24 4.53
C VAL A 18 6.96 9.25 5.49
N GLY A 19 5.94 8.52 5.05
CA GLY A 19 5.31 7.49 5.87
C GLY A 19 6.29 6.36 6.22
N LEU A 20 7.14 5.92 5.28
CA LEU A 20 8.07 4.82 5.48
C LEU A 20 9.11 5.17 6.54
N VAL A 21 9.61 6.40 6.51
CA VAL A 21 10.46 6.96 7.57
C VAL A 21 9.74 6.88 8.92
N ARG A 22 8.45 7.24 8.97
CA ARG A 22 7.64 7.19 10.20
C ARG A 22 7.42 5.77 10.72
N ILE A 23 7.25 4.77 9.85
CA ILE A 23 7.17 3.35 10.24
C ILE A 23 8.47 2.89 10.88
N LEU A 24 9.62 3.27 10.30
CA LEU A 24 10.92 2.83 10.81
C LEU A 24 11.22 3.41 12.20
N LEU A 25 10.64 4.55 12.53
CA LEU A 25 10.81 5.26 13.82
C LEU A 25 9.96 4.70 14.98
N GLY A 26 9.10 3.71 14.74
CA GLY A 26 8.50 2.91 15.80
C GLY A 26 7.01 3.16 16.04
N PRO A 27 6.14 2.49 15.26
CA PRO A 27 4.76 2.34 15.64
C PRO A 27 4.45 0.85 15.88
N THR A 28 3.43 0.61 16.68
CA THR A 28 3.08 -0.72 17.19
C THR A 28 2.78 -1.72 16.05
N PRO A 29 2.78 -3.05 16.27
CA PRO A 29 2.46 -4.02 15.22
C PRO A 29 1.17 -3.71 14.44
N PRO A 30 0.06 -3.28 15.08
CA PRO A 30 -1.14 -2.81 14.39
C PRO A 30 -0.91 -1.58 13.50
N ASP A 31 -0.15 -0.60 13.98
CA ASP A 31 0.13 0.62 13.22
C ASP A 31 1.00 0.33 11.98
N ARG A 32 1.94 -0.60 12.09
CA ARG A 32 2.75 -1.06 10.95
C ARG A 32 1.86 -1.69 9.88
N MET A 33 0.84 -2.44 10.29
CA MET A 33 -0.12 -3.04 9.36
C MET A 33 -1.02 -1.99 8.70
N LEU A 34 -1.58 -1.06 9.48
CA LEU A 34 -2.38 0.04 8.95
C LEU A 34 -1.58 0.89 7.96
N THR A 35 -0.31 1.15 8.28
CA THR A 35 0.55 1.93 7.38
C THR A 35 0.93 1.13 6.13
N ALA A 36 1.16 -0.19 6.24
CA ALA A 36 1.33 -1.06 5.08
C ALA A 36 0.09 -1.08 4.17
N GLN A 37 -1.12 -1.07 4.75
CA GLN A 37 -2.36 -1.01 3.99
C GLN A 37 -2.52 0.35 3.27
N LEU A 38 -2.20 1.45 3.95
CA LEU A 38 -2.17 2.79 3.35
C LEU A 38 -1.15 2.89 2.21
N PHE A 39 0.03 2.29 2.36
CA PHE A 39 0.99 2.22 1.26
C PHE A 39 0.54 1.31 0.13
N GLY A 40 -0.14 0.21 0.44
CA GLY A 40 -0.74 -0.67 -0.55
C GLY A 40 -1.70 0.10 -1.44
N THR A 41 -2.65 0.83 -0.87
CA THR A 41 -3.63 1.62 -1.64
C THR A 41 -2.98 2.80 -2.38
N THR A 42 -1.99 3.46 -1.77
CA THR A 42 -1.25 4.55 -2.41
C THR A 42 -0.41 4.05 -3.59
N GLY A 43 0.23 2.90 -3.46
CA GLY A 43 0.97 2.23 -4.52
C GLY A 43 0.07 1.83 -5.69
N VAL A 44 -1.13 1.29 -5.40
CA VAL A 44 -2.16 1.01 -6.41
C VAL A 44 -2.56 2.29 -7.14
N ALA A 45 -2.81 3.40 -6.42
CA ALA A 45 -3.14 4.68 -7.03
C ALA A 45 -2.02 5.22 -7.94
N ILE A 46 -0.75 5.12 -7.52
CA ILE A 46 0.42 5.50 -8.32
C ILE A 46 0.47 4.68 -9.62
N LEU A 47 0.29 3.36 -9.55
CA LEU A 47 0.31 2.49 -10.72
C LEU A 47 -0.81 2.82 -11.71
N LEU A 48 -2.02 3.12 -11.22
CA LEU A 48 -3.14 3.54 -12.06
C LEU A 48 -2.89 4.90 -12.74
N LEU A 49 -2.34 5.88 -12.02
CA LEU A 49 -1.99 7.19 -12.59
C LEU A 49 -0.90 7.05 -13.65
N LEU A 50 0.10 6.20 -13.41
CA LEU A 50 1.14 5.91 -14.39
C LEU A 50 0.58 5.16 -15.61
N ALA A 51 -0.34 4.22 -15.41
CA ALA A 51 -1.00 3.51 -16.52
C ALA A 51 -1.70 4.48 -17.49
N GLU A 52 -2.40 5.49 -16.97
CA GLU A 52 -3.00 6.56 -17.78
C GLU A 52 -1.95 7.46 -18.42
N ALA A 53 -0.90 7.82 -17.67
CA ALA A 53 0.14 8.72 -18.17
C ALA A 53 0.98 8.10 -19.30
N THR A 54 1.24 6.79 -19.25
CA THR A 54 2.06 6.07 -20.24
C THR A 54 1.23 5.29 -21.26
N ALA A 55 -0.11 5.40 -21.20
CA ALA A 55 -1.05 4.65 -22.04
C ALA A 55 -0.74 3.13 -22.06
N THR A 56 -0.30 2.58 -20.93
CA THR A 56 0.17 1.19 -20.83
C THR A 56 -0.81 0.37 -19.99
N PRO A 57 -1.68 -0.46 -20.61
CA PRO A 57 -2.74 -1.17 -19.89
C PRO A 57 -2.24 -2.16 -18.85
N SER A 58 -1.06 -2.76 -19.05
CA SER A 58 -0.49 -3.75 -18.14
C SER A 58 -0.21 -3.22 -16.73
N LEU A 59 0.01 -1.90 -16.56
CA LEU A 59 0.13 -1.31 -15.23
C LEU A 59 -1.17 -1.38 -14.43
N ARG A 60 -2.34 -1.41 -15.09
CA ARG A 60 -3.63 -1.60 -14.42
C ARG A 60 -3.72 -3.01 -13.83
N ASP A 61 -3.27 -4.02 -14.56
CA ASP A 61 -3.26 -5.40 -14.07
C ASP A 61 -2.36 -5.55 -12.84
N VAL A 62 -1.17 -4.93 -12.86
CA VAL A 62 -0.26 -4.90 -11.71
C VAL A 62 -0.91 -4.17 -10.52
N ALA A 63 -1.61 -3.06 -10.77
CA ALA A 63 -2.33 -2.33 -9.72
C ALA A 63 -3.43 -3.19 -9.08
N LEU A 64 -4.21 -3.92 -9.88
CA LEU A 64 -5.26 -4.81 -9.39
C LEU A 64 -4.67 -5.97 -8.57
N MET A 65 -3.58 -6.59 -9.06
CA MET A 65 -2.89 -7.67 -8.36
C MET A 65 -2.30 -7.18 -7.02
N LEU A 66 -1.68 -6.00 -7.00
CA LEU A 66 -1.15 -5.39 -5.77
C LEU A 66 -2.29 -5.11 -4.77
N GLY A 67 -3.42 -4.60 -5.24
CA GLY A 67 -4.60 -4.35 -4.40
C GLY A 67 -5.17 -5.63 -3.77
N LEU A 68 -5.25 -6.71 -4.55
CA LEU A 68 -5.66 -8.03 -4.05
C LEU A 68 -4.69 -8.54 -2.98
N LEU A 69 -3.38 -8.44 -3.22
CA LEU A 69 -2.36 -8.86 -2.26
C LEU A 69 -2.41 -8.04 -0.97
N ALA A 70 -2.67 -6.74 -1.05
CA ALA A 70 -2.86 -5.89 0.13
C ALA A 70 -4.06 -6.35 0.97
N ALA A 71 -5.20 -6.66 0.34
CA ALA A 71 -6.36 -7.20 1.04
C ALA A 71 -6.09 -8.56 1.71
N VAL A 72 -5.39 -9.46 1.01
CA VAL A 72 -4.99 -10.76 1.58
C VAL A 72 -4.04 -10.57 2.77
N ALA A 73 -3.08 -9.65 2.68
CA ALA A 73 -2.18 -9.33 3.78
C ALA A 73 -2.96 -8.81 5.00
N ALA A 74 -3.94 -7.91 4.79
CA ALA A 74 -4.84 -7.41 5.83
C ALA A 74 -5.54 -8.55 6.58
N VAL A 75 -6.16 -9.47 5.83
CA VAL A 75 -6.83 -10.64 6.41
C VAL A 75 -5.85 -11.54 7.16
N ALA A 76 -4.69 -11.83 6.57
CA ALA A 76 -3.67 -12.69 7.18
C ALA A 76 -3.13 -12.09 8.51
N PHE A 77 -2.97 -10.77 8.59
CA PHE A 77 -2.56 -10.11 9.82
C PHE A 77 -3.61 -10.25 10.93
N VAL A 78 -4.89 -9.99 10.61
CA VAL A 78 -5.99 -10.14 11.57
C VAL A 78 -6.06 -11.58 12.08
N LEU A 79 -6.02 -12.57 11.19
CA LEU A 79 -6.02 -13.99 11.58
C LEU A 79 -4.84 -14.35 12.50
N ARG A 80 -3.65 -13.85 12.19
CA ARG A 80 -2.46 -14.09 13.03
C ARG A 80 -2.59 -13.47 14.43
N THR A 81 -3.18 -12.28 14.53
CA THR A 81 -3.36 -11.63 15.84
C THR A 81 -4.33 -12.39 16.75
N TRP A 82 -5.34 -13.07 16.18
CA TRP A 82 -6.32 -13.84 16.96
C TRP A 82 -5.76 -15.18 17.44
N GLN A 83 -4.89 -15.82 16.65
CA GLN A 83 -4.22 -17.08 17.05
C GLN A 83 -3.21 -16.88 18.19
N GLY A 84 -2.66 -15.67 18.36
CA GLY A 84 -1.74 -15.36 19.45
C GLY A 84 -2.40 -15.22 20.83
N GLU A 85 -3.72 -15.05 20.91
CA GLU A 85 -4.46 -14.95 22.18
C GLU A 85 -4.96 -16.32 22.70
N GLU A 86 -5.04 -17.35 21.84
CA GLU A 86 -5.48 -18.70 22.23
C GLU A 86 -4.34 -19.58 22.80
N GLU A 87 -3.08 -19.15 22.68
CA GLU A 87 -1.89 -19.92 23.12
C GLU A 87 -1.38 -19.55 24.54
N GLU A 88 -2.08 -18.72 25.32
CA GLU A 88 -1.74 -18.47 26.74
C GLU A 88 -2.51 -19.44 27.67
N PRO A 89 -1.84 -20.42 28.32
CA PRO A 89 -2.46 -21.40 29.21
C PRO A 89 -2.77 -20.88 30.62
#